data_AF-A0A0F8WX25-F1
#
_entry.id   AF-A0A0F8WX25-F1
#
_cell.length_a   1.000
_cell.length_b   1.000
_cell.length_c   1.000
_cell.angle_alpha   90.00
_cell.angle_beta   90.00
_cell.angle_gamma   90.00
#
_symmetry.space_group_name_H-M   'P 1'
#
loop_
_entity.id
_entity.type
_entity.pdbx_description
1 polymer ?
#
loop_
_entity_poly.entity_id
_entity_poly.type
_entity_poly.pdbx_seq_one_letter_code
_entity_poly.pdbx_strand_id
1 'polypeptide(L)'
;MRFSTFYILITALLFSLTEAKGKAIKTVDASSFAASTTVPVQALQSAAAKANTIPSLAVYPVSVGENPVQSTIYSDWTRFQTGSAIFWVADMDVDCDGLEYGCEGNPDGQPLTNWGALDAYQVPFIVIPDKFLVANPDLLPGNNVAAIICNNKIFYAILGDSNHNDPQVTGEASWLLARTCFPDEKLNGNKGHTTSDVTYIVFTGQNAVLPDTALNANYITDFGKLREMGDTLVSGLVSELEISSTIPGSGPEPNPSPSPSPSPGPGSGDDDHDEDGDGDGERPVTAGASGRSMDLLTVVLGCVVAIICQII
;
A
#
# COMPACT_ATOMS: atom_id res chain seq x y z
N MET A 1 29.38 32.06 56.92
CA MET A 1 28.74 32.39 55.63
C MET A 1 29.71 32.11 54.50
N ARG A 2 29.54 31.01 53.75
CA ARG A 2 30.10 30.69 52.42
C ARG A 2 29.85 29.19 52.14
N PHE A 3 28.58 28.84 51.97
CA PHE A 3 28.13 27.49 51.58
C PHE A 3 26.91 27.66 50.66
N SER A 4 27.09 28.22 49.46
CA SER A 4 25.94 28.39 48.54
C SER A 4 26.33 28.56 47.07
N THR A 5 27.42 27.95 46.62
CA THR A 5 27.81 28.09 45.19
C THR A 5 28.34 26.80 44.56
N PHE A 6 28.63 25.76 45.36
CA PHE A 6 29.14 24.48 44.84
C PHE A 6 28.05 23.42 44.60
N TYR A 7 26.85 23.60 45.16
CA TYR A 7 25.75 22.64 45.03
C TYR A 7 24.90 22.84 43.77
N ILE A 8 25.07 23.96 43.05
CA ILE A 8 24.27 24.30 41.87
C ILE A 8 24.90 23.76 40.58
N LEU A 9 26.22 23.47 40.57
CA LEU A 9 26.88 22.88 39.39
C LEU A 9 26.75 21.35 39.30
N ILE A 10 26.43 20.65 40.39
CA ILE A 10 26.31 19.18 40.40
C ILE A 10 24.87 18.72 40.07
N THR A 11 23.86 19.55 40.33
CA THR A 11 22.47 19.26 39.96
C THR A 11 22.13 19.56 38.50
N ALA A 12 22.94 20.36 37.80
CA ALA A 12 22.76 20.63 36.37
C ALA A 12 23.34 19.52 35.45
N LEU A 13 24.12 18.58 35.98
CA LEU A 13 24.67 17.45 35.21
C LEU A 13 23.83 16.16 35.34
N LEU A 14 22.74 16.20 36.11
CA LEU A 14 21.87 15.04 36.38
C LEU A 14 20.44 15.21 35.84
N PHE A 15 20.16 16.31 35.14
CA PHE A 15 18.89 16.48 34.44
C PHE A 15 19.04 16.11 32.95
N SER A 16 18.37 14.99 32.61
CA SER A 16 17.90 14.63 31.27
C SER A 16 18.93 14.03 30.30
N LEU A 17 19.59 12.95 30.74
CA LEU A 17 19.71 11.76 29.90
C LEU A 17 18.53 10.83 30.23
N THR A 18 17.30 11.29 29.98
CA THR A 18 16.18 10.36 29.83
C THR A 18 16.43 9.62 28.53
N GLU A 19 16.93 8.40 28.67
CA GLU A 19 17.03 7.40 27.63
C GLU A 19 15.79 7.45 26.75
N ALA A 20 15.96 7.85 25.50
CA ALA A 20 15.07 7.42 24.43
C ALA A 20 15.20 5.88 24.35
N LYS A 21 14.50 5.17 25.24
CA LYS A 21 14.19 3.77 25.05
C LYS A 21 13.23 3.74 23.88
N GLY A 22 13.77 3.78 22.66
CA GLY A 22 13.02 3.40 21.48
C GLY A 22 12.37 2.06 21.79
N LYS A 23 11.03 2.05 21.86
CA LYS A 23 10.24 0.82 21.94
C LYS A 23 10.78 -0.05 20.82
N ALA A 24 11.39 -1.18 21.14
CA ALA A 24 11.83 -2.12 20.13
C ALA A 24 10.58 -2.52 19.35
N ILE A 25 10.44 -2.03 18.12
CA ILE A 25 9.32 -2.39 17.25
C ILE A 25 9.47 -3.89 17.03
N LYS A 26 8.51 -4.66 17.52
CA LYS A 26 8.48 -6.09 17.25
C LYS A 26 8.24 -6.22 15.75
N THR A 27 9.26 -6.67 15.04
CA THR A 27 9.16 -6.89 13.60
C THR A 27 8.20 -8.04 13.36
N VAL A 28 7.12 -7.78 12.60
CA VAL A 28 6.22 -8.82 12.11
C VAL A 28 6.81 -9.39 10.83
N ASP A 29 7.09 -10.69 10.83
CA ASP A 29 7.64 -11.35 9.64
C ASP A 29 6.55 -11.55 8.59
N ALA A 30 6.86 -11.26 7.33
CA ALA A 30 5.94 -11.41 6.20
C ALA A 30 5.31 -12.81 6.10
N SER A 31 6.04 -13.86 6.48
CA SER A 31 5.52 -15.23 6.50
C SER A 31 4.39 -15.45 7.51
N SER A 32 4.26 -14.56 8.51
CA SER A 32 3.19 -14.61 9.52
C SER A 32 1.81 -14.30 8.93
N PHE A 33 1.75 -13.66 7.76
CA PHE A 33 0.50 -13.33 7.07
C PHE A 33 0.55 -13.63 5.57
N ALA A 34 1.58 -14.33 5.08
CA ALA A 34 1.60 -14.83 3.71
C ALA A 34 0.64 -16.03 3.53
N ALA A 35 -0.02 -16.07 2.38
CA ALA A 35 -0.79 -17.23 1.95
C ALA A 35 0.10 -18.41 1.56
N SER A 36 -0.50 -19.59 1.45
CA SER A 36 0.17 -20.74 0.83
C SER A 36 0.66 -20.42 -0.59
N THR A 37 1.87 -20.89 -0.94
CA THR A 37 2.42 -20.78 -2.31
C THR A 37 1.68 -21.64 -3.34
N THR A 38 0.72 -22.45 -2.90
CA THR A 38 -0.11 -23.30 -3.77
C THR A 38 -1.34 -22.58 -4.32
N VAL A 39 -1.64 -21.35 -3.85
CA VAL A 39 -2.78 -20.59 -4.35
C VAL A 39 -2.53 -20.17 -5.81
N PRO A 40 -3.49 -20.38 -6.74
CA PRO A 40 -3.30 -20.08 -8.16
C PRO A 40 -3.46 -18.57 -8.45
N VAL A 41 -2.46 -17.77 -8.07
CA VAL A 41 -2.46 -16.29 -8.17
C VAL A 41 -2.85 -15.77 -9.55
N GLN A 42 -2.21 -16.27 -10.61
CA GLN A 42 -2.48 -15.83 -11.98
C GLN A 42 -3.91 -16.14 -12.43
N ALA A 43 -4.48 -17.24 -11.96
CA ALA A 43 -5.86 -17.60 -12.27
C ALA A 43 -6.86 -16.68 -11.55
N LEU A 44 -6.57 -16.31 -10.29
CA LEU A 44 -7.36 -15.31 -9.56
C LEU A 44 -7.33 -13.95 -10.26
N GLN A 45 -6.15 -13.47 -10.66
CA GLN A 45 -6.02 -12.23 -11.42
C GLN A 45 -6.73 -12.30 -12.79
N SER A 46 -6.65 -13.45 -13.47
CA SER A 46 -7.37 -13.67 -14.74
C SER A 46 -8.89 -13.72 -14.56
N ALA A 47 -9.38 -14.20 -13.42
CA ALA A 47 -10.79 -14.15 -13.08
C ALA A 47 -11.23 -12.72 -12.74
N ALA A 48 -10.42 -11.99 -11.96
CA ALA A 48 -10.66 -10.58 -11.63
C ALA A 48 -10.77 -9.71 -12.89
N ALA A 49 -9.88 -9.91 -13.88
CA ALA A 49 -9.89 -9.18 -15.14
C ALA A 49 -11.15 -9.40 -16.01
N LYS A 50 -11.99 -10.40 -15.69
CA LYS A 50 -13.24 -10.70 -16.42
C LYS A 50 -14.48 -10.08 -15.76
N ALA A 51 -14.36 -9.49 -14.57
CA ALA A 51 -15.49 -8.92 -13.87
C ALA A 51 -16.09 -7.72 -14.59
N ASN A 52 -17.39 -7.54 -14.40
CA ASN A 52 -18.15 -6.46 -15.00
C ASN A 52 -19.32 -5.97 -14.13
N THR A 53 -19.52 -6.52 -12.93
CA THR A 53 -20.59 -6.11 -12.03
C THR A 53 -20.08 -4.98 -11.13
N ILE A 54 -20.50 -3.76 -11.43
CA ILE A 54 -20.11 -2.55 -10.70
C ILE A 54 -21.26 -2.12 -9.77
N PRO A 55 -21.10 -2.17 -8.44
CA PRO A 55 -22.07 -1.65 -7.50
C PRO A 55 -22.11 -0.11 -7.49
N SER A 56 -23.07 0.49 -6.78
CA SER A 56 -23.11 1.94 -6.59
C SER A 56 -21.89 2.42 -5.79
N LEU A 57 -21.45 3.66 -6.07
CA LEU A 57 -20.34 4.32 -5.37
C LEU A 57 -19.03 3.51 -5.42
N ALA A 58 -18.71 2.91 -6.57
CA ALA A 58 -17.64 1.91 -6.69
C ALA A 58 -16.45 2.34 -7.56
N VAL A 59 -16.40 3.59 -8.02
CA VAL A 59 -15.35 4.08 -8.94
C VAL A 59 -14.64 5.26 -8.29
N TYR A 60 -13.33 5.13 -8.14
CA TYR A 60 -12.48 6.08 -7.44
C TYR A 60 -11.15 6.22 -8.16
N PRO A 61 -10.48 7.38 -8.10
CA PRO A 61 -9.09 7.47 -8.52
C PRO A 61 -8.17 6.62 -7.65
N VAL A 62 -7.07 6.15 -8.21
CA VAL A 62 -5.98 5.53 -7.43
C VAL A 62 -5.13 6.59 -6.72
N SER A 63 -5.03 7.79 -7.29
CA SER A 63 -4.23 8.88 -6.74
C SER A 63 -4.87 10.25 -6.94
N VAL A 64 -4.44 11.24 -6.15
CA VAL A 64 -4.83 12.65 -6.36
C VAL A 64 -4.00 13.24 -7.50
N GLY A 65 -4.63 13.99 -8.43
CA GLY A 65 -3.91 14.65 -9.52
C GLY A 65 -4.77 14.92 -10.75
N GLU A 66 -4.13 15.33 -11.85
CA GLU A 66 -4.79 15.53 -13.14
C GLU A 66 -4.98 14.18 -13.84
N ASN A 67 -6.21 13.92 -14.31
CA ASN A 67 -6.59 12.70 -15.04
C ASN A 67 -6.13 11.38 -14.39
N PRO A 68 -6.44 11.17 -13.09
CA PRO A 68 -5.96 10.00 -12.38
C PRO A 68 -6.56 8.72 -12.96
N VAL A 69 -5.75 7.65 -12.97
CA VAL A 69 -6.21 6.30 -13.28
C VAL A 69 -7.36 5.96 -12.32
N GLN A 70 -8.45 5.42 -12.88
CA GLN A 70 -9.60 5.03 -12.09
C GLN A 70 -9.46 3.56 -11.67
N SER A 71 -9.72 3.28 -10.40
CA SER A 71 -9.96 1.95 -9.86
C SER A 71 -11.46 1.73 -9.70
N THR A 72 -11.90 0.51 -10.00
CA THR A 72 -13.29 0.09 -9.88
C THR A 72 -13.40 -1.08 -8.92
N ILE A 73 -14.28 -0.95 -7.92
CA ILE A 73 -14.68 -2.03 -7.02
C ILE A 73 -15.74 -2.87 -7.74
N TYR A 74 -15.50 -4.18 -7.83
CA TYR A 74 -16.38 -5.16 -8.45
C TYR A 74 -17.05 -6.03 -7.39
N SER A 75 -18.29 -6.42 -7.67
CA SER A 75 -19.12 -7.24 -6.77
C SER A 75 -19.51 -8.60 -7.36
N ASP A 76 -18.88 -9.02 -8.46
CA ASP A 76 -19.14 -10.28 -9.15
C ASP A 76 -19.08 -11.51 -8.22
N TRP A 77 -18.27 -11.45 -7.16
CA TRP A 77 -18.04 -12.58 -6.23
C TRP A 77 -18.89 -12.52 -4.95
N THR A 78 -19.77 -11.53 -4.80
CA THR A 78 -20.56 -11.30 -3.56
C THR A 78 -21.70 -12.31 -3.34
N ARG A 79 -21.98 -13.17 -4.33
CA ARG A 79 -23.04 -14.19 -4.27
C ARG A 79 -22.52 -15.61 -4.09
N PHE A 80 -21.21 -15.79 -3.93
CA PHE A 80 -20.63 -17.11 -3.69
C PHE A 80 -21.01 -17.62 -2.30
N GLN A 81 -21.18 -18.94 -2.18
CA GLN A 81 -21.54 -19.55 -0.89
C GLN A 81 -20.33 -19.60 0.03
N THR A 82 -19.14 -19.72 -0.55
CA THR A 82 -17.85 -19.66 0.14
C THR A 82 -16.93 -18.64 -0.52
N GLY A 83 -16.03 -18.01 0.24
CA GLY A 83 -15.10 -17.02 -0.32
C GLY A 83 -15.77 -15.81 -0.98
N SER A 84 -16.99 -15.47 -0.56
CA SER A 84 -17.74 -14.34 -1.09
C SER A 84 -16.98 -13.04 -0.85
N ALA A 85 -16.79 -12.22 -1.89
CA ALA A 85 -15.87 -11.09 -1.85
C ALA A 85 -16.27 -9.95 -2.78
N ILE A 86 -15.75 -8.77 -2.48
CA ILE A 86 -15.54 -7.68 -3.45
C ILE A 86 -14.06 -7.61 -3.78
N PHE A 87 -13.72 -6.95 -4.88
CA PHE A 87 -12.32 -6.74 -5.23
C PHE A 87 -12.12 -5.55 -6.16
N TRP A 88 -10.89 -5.06 -6.22
CA TRP A 88 -10.46 -4.01 -7.15
C TRP A 88 -8.98 -4.15 -7.47
N VAL A 89 -8.53 -3.45 -8.51
CA VAL A 89 -7.11 -3.28 -8.83
C VAL A 89 -6.75 -1.82 -8.63
N ALA A 90 -5.70 -1.56 -7.87
CA ALA A 90 -5.18 -0.22 -7.61
C ALA A 90 -3.65 -0.27 -7.56
N ASP A 91 -3.06 0.90 -7.32
CA ASP A 91 -1.68 1.06 -6.89
C ASP A 91 -1.56 0.70 -5.39
N MET A 92 -0.48 1.10 -4.71
CA MET A 92 -0.36 0.88 -3.28
C MET A 92 0.32 2.04 -2.53
N ASP A 93 -0.50 2.88 -1.90
CA ASP A 93 -0.08 3.97 -1.02
C ASP A 93 0.05 3.51 0.44
N VAL A 94 0.88 4.23 1.20
CA VAL A 94 1.11 3.93 2.61
C VAL A 94 0.15 4.73 3.47
N ASP A 95 -0.73 4.01 4.17
CA ASP A 95 -1.54 4.55 5.25
C ASP A 95 -0.83 4.32 6.59
N CYS A 96 -0.81 5.37 7.42
CA CYS A 96 -0.18 5.35 8.73
C CYS A 96 -1.13 5.62 9.89
N ASP A 97 -2.43 5.74 9.63
CA ASP A 97 -3.43 6.07 10.65
C ASP A 97 -3.41 5.06 11.80
N GLY A 98 -3.80 5.55 12.98
CA GLY A 98 -3.73 4.82 14.25
C GLY A 98 -2.50 5.17 15.09
N LEU A 99 -1.83 4.19 15.70
CA LEU A 99 -0.74 4.47 16.67
C LEU A 99 0.47 5.17 16.05
N GLU A 100 0.72 4.90 14.78
CA GLU A 100 1.91 5.37 14.05
C GLU A 100 1.54 6.45 13.03
N TYR A 101 0.50 7.25 13.32
CA TYR A 101 0.01 8.33 12.46
C TYR A 101 1.09 9.35 12.05
N GLY A 102 2.15 9.47 12.85
CA GLY A 102 3.34 10.28 12.54
C GLY A 102 4.48 9.52 11.84
N CYS A 103 4.19 8.43 11.12
CA CYS A 103 5.21 7.64 10.43
C CYS A 103 6.04 8.50 9.47
N GLU A 104 7.23 8.02 9.10
CA GLU A 104 8.14 8.78 8.24
C GLU A 104 7.45 9.23 6.94
N GLY A 105 7.51 10.53 6.67
CA GLY A 105 6.97 11.13 5.45
C GLY A 105 5.47 11.45 5.51
N ASN A 106 4.71 10.96 6.50
CA ASN A 106 3.27 11.15 6.53
C ASN A 106 2.87 12.60 6.87
N PRO A 107 2.20 13.33 5.95
CA PRO A 107 1.83 14.71 6.19
C PRO A 107 0.51 14.88 6.95
N ASP A 108 -0.37 13.88 6.95
CA ASP A 108 -1.80 14.04 7.28
C ASP A 108 -2.42 12.89 8.09
N GLY A 109 -1.59 12.05 8.72
CA GLY A 109 -2.08 10.93 9.52
C GLY A 109 -3.01 11.28 10.67
N GLN A 110 -3.97 10.41 10.91
CA GLN A 110 -4.98 10.50 11.96
C GLN A 110 -4.69 9.52 13.10
N PRO A 111 -4.99 9.89 14.36
CA PRO A 111 -4.65 9.07 15.52
C PRO A 111 -5.49 7.79 15.68
N LEU A 112 -6.51 7.59 14.83
CA LEU A 112 -7.46 6.49 14.90
C LEU A 112 -7.66 5.91 13.51
N THR A 113 -7.98 4.62 13.46
CA THR A 113 -8.59 3.96 12.30
C THR A 113 -10.07 3.67 12.60
N ASN A 114 -10.86 3.20 11.62
CA ASN A 114 -12.30 2.97 11.80
C ASN A 114 -12.71 2.13 13.03
N TRP A 115 -11.93 1.12 13.41
CA TRP A 115 -12.27 0.19 14.50
C TRP A 115 -11.26 0.18 15.65
N GLY A 116 -10.45 1.23 15.78
CA GLY A 116 -9.48 1.35 16.86
C GLY A 116 -8.37 2.35 16.56
N ALA A 117 -7.16 2.01 16.96
CA ALA A 117 -5.95 2.72 16.61
C ALA A 117 -4.92 1.66 16.22
N LEU A 118 -5.03 1.14 15.00
CA LEU A 118 -4.12 0.10 14.52
C LEU A 118 -2.69 0.61 14.46
N ASP A 119 -1.72 -0.27 14.68
CA ASP A 119 -0.30 0.06 14.55
C ASP A 119 0.15 -0.25 13.12
N ALA A 120 0.31 0.77 12.26
CA ALA A 120 0.65 0.61 10.85
C ALA A 120 1.99 -0.16 10.62
N TYR A 121 2.89 -0.19 11.60
CA TYR A 121 4.13 -0.96 11.51
C TYR A 121 3.96 -2.44 11.88
N GLN A 122 2.86 -2.83 12.51
CA GLN A 122 2.65 -4.18 13.05
C GLN A 122 1.36 -4.86 12.58
N VAL A 123 0.41 -4.13 12.01
CA VAL A 123 -0.86 -4.68 11.54
C VAL A 123 -0.94 -4.57 10.02
N PRO A 124 -1.06 -5.69 9.27
CA PRO A 124 -1.40 -5.63 7.86
C PRO A 124 -2.88 -5.25 7.72
N PHE A 125 -3.14 -4.00 7.38
CA PHE A 125 -4.48 -3.54 7.04
C PHE A 125 -4.52 -2.83 5.68
N ILE A 126 -5.71 -2.78 5.11
CA ILE A 126 -6.04 -2.01 3.91
C ILE A 126 -7.14 -1.00 4.21
N VAL A 127 -7.25 -0.03 3.31
CA VAL A 127 -8.18 1.09 3.38
C VAL A 127 -9.12 1.03 2.18
N ILE A 128 -10.39 1.37 2.39
CA ILE A 128 -11.40 1.45 1.34
C ILE A 128 -12.00 2.86 1.31
N PRO A 129 -12.50 3.37 0.17
CA PRO A 129 -13.22 4.64 0.17
C PRO A 129 -14.42 4.65 1.14
N ASP A 130 -14.46 5.64 2.04
CA ASP A 130 -15.50 5.74 3.09
C ASP A 130 -16.93 5.78 2.52
N LYS A 131 -17.14 6.48 1.40
CA LYS A 131 -18.47 6.53 0.74
C LYS A 131 -18.95 5.14 0.33
N PHE A 132 -18.06 4.24 -0.07
CA PHE A 132 -18.42 2.87 -0.40
C PHE A 132 -18.67 2.06 0.87
N LEU A 133 -17.81 2.19 1.89
CA LEU A 133 -17.96 1.49 3.16
C LEU A 133 -19.31 1.79 3.82
N VAL A 134 -19.64 3.08 4.00
CA VAL A 134 -20.88 3.54 4.64
C VAL A 134 -22.13 3.10 3.88
N ALA A 135 -22.04 2.96 2.56
CA ALA A 135 -23.15 2.48 1.75
C ALA A 135 -23.37 0.95 1.82
N ASN A 136 -22.40 0.19 2.36
CA ASN A 136 -22.39 -1.28 2.36
C ASN A 136 -22.13 -1.89 3.75
N PRO A 137 -22.84 -1.47 4.82
CA PRO A 137 -22.51 -1.86 6.20
C PRO A 137 -22.72 -3.37 6.47
N ASP A 138 -23.73 -3.99 5.85
CA ASP A 138 -23.97 -5.43 6.00
C ASP A 138 -22.92 -6.27 5.25
N LEU A 139 -22.36 -5.71 4.18
CA LEU A 139 -21.34 -6.37 3.35
C LEU A 139 -19.96 -6.30 4.02
N LEU A 140 -19.65 -5.15 4.64
CA LEU A 140 -18.38 -4.83 5.26
C LEU A 140 -18.59 -4.33 6.70
N PRO A 141 -18.97 -5.23 7.63
CA PRO A 141 -19.23 -4.86 9.02
C PRO A 141 -17.96 -4.40 9.78
N GLY A 142 -16.77 -4.65 9.23
CA GLY A 142 -15.49 -4.16 9.73
C GLY A 142 -14.52 -5.28 10.11
N ASN A 143 -13.21 -4.98 10.09
CA ASN A 143 -12.15 -5.96 10.33
C ASN A 143 -12.26 -7.24 9.47
N ASN A 144 -12.89 -7.12 8.30
CA ASN A 144 -13.03 -8.18 7.32
C ASN A 144 -11.65 -8.63 6.84
N VAL A 145 -11.41 -9.94 6.76
CA VAL A 145 -10.18 -10.48 6.18
C VAL A 145 -10.10 -10.08 4.70
N ALA A 146 -8.91 -9.66 4.29
CA ALA A 146 -8.57 -9.33 2.93
C ALA A 146 -7.39 -10.18 2.45
N ALA A 147 -7.35 -10.48 1.15
CA ALA A 147 -6.24 -11.09 0.45
C ALA A 147 -5.70 -10.11 -0.59
N ILE A 148 -4.43 -9.73 -0.45
CA ILE A 148 -3.78 -8.73 -1.29
C ILE A 148 -2.78 -9.42 -2.19
N ILE A 149 -2.99 -9.30 -3.50
CA ILE A 149 -2.10 -9.85 -4.52
C ILE A 149 -1.14 -8.74 -4.97
N CYS A 150 0.15 -8.95 -4.71
CA CYS A 150 1.23 -8.07 -5.13
C CYS A 150 2.46 -8.94 -5.42
N ASN A 151 3.25 -8.60 -6.47
CA ASN A 151 4.45 -9.36 -6.85
C ASN A 151 4.24 -10.88 -6.96
N ASN A 152 3.10 -11.29 -7.54
CA ASN A 152 2.69 -12.68 -7.73
C ASN A 152 2.66 -13.51 -6.43
N LYS A 153 2.42 -12.85 -5.29
CA LYS A 153 2.23 -13.44 -3.96
C LYS A 153 0.92 -12.92 -3.36
N ILE A 154 0.41 -13.63 -2.35
CA ILE A 154 -0.74 -13.19 -1.59
C ILE A 154 -0.35 -12.98 -0.13
N PHE A 155 -0.77 -11.85 0.41
CA PHE A 155 -0.67 -11.50 1.82
C PHE A 155 -2.06 -11.25 2.39
N TYR A 156 -2.31 -11.79 3.59
CA TYR A 156 -3.54 -11.57 4.32
C TYR A 156 -3.45 -10.31 5.16
N ALA A 157 -4.54 -9.57 5.16
CA ALA A 157 -4.72 -8.33 5.89
C ALA A 157 -6.15 -8.28 6.46
N ILE A 158 -6.48 -7.19 7.14
CA ILE A 158 -7.86 -6.83 7.46
C ILE A 158 -8.26 -5.53 6.76
N LEU A 159 -9.53 -5.36 6.46
CA LEU A 159 -10.13 -4.04 6.28
C LEU A 159 -10.05 -3.33 7.62
N GLY A 160 -9.12 -2.40 7.75
CA GLY A 160 -8.80 -1.74 9.03
C GLY A 160 -9.23 -0.29 9.09
N ASP A 161 -9.36 0.37 7.94
CA ASP A 161 -9.70 1.78 7.86
C ASP A 161 -10.42 2.15 6.56
N SER A 162 -10.78 3.42 6.42
CA SER A 162 -11.40 4.00 5.25
C SER A 162 -10.90 5.41 4.96
N ASN A 163 -10.85 5.73 3.67
CA ASN A 163 -10.34 6.99 3.20
C ASN A 163 -11.45 8.06 3.25
N HIS A 164 -11.21 9.11 4.04
CA HIS A 164 -12.13 10.22 4.25
C HIS A 164 -11.80 11.48 3.44
N ASN A 165 -10.78 11.42 2.57
CA ASN A 165 -10.32 12.56 1.77
C ASN A 165 -11.29 12.93 0.64
N ASP A 166 -11.07 14.08 0.00
CA ASP A 166 -11.79 14.49 -1.21
C ASP A 166 -10.79 14.95 -2.29
N PRO A 167 -10.61 14.19 -3.38
CA PRO A 167 -11.28 12.92 -3.68
C PRO A 167 -10.85 11.79 -2.74
N GLN A 168 -11.75 10.82 -2.51
CA GLN A 168 -11.39 9.54 -1.90
C GLN A 168 -10.63 8.69 -2.91
N VAL A 169 -9.59 8.00 -2.47
CA VAL A 169 -8.77 7.12 -3.30
C VAL A 169 -8.89 5.65 -2.88
N THR A 170 -8.52 4.76 -3.78
CA THR A 170 -8.26 3.33 -3.48
C THR A 170 -6.76 3.09 -3.53
N GLY A 171 -6.28 2.02 -2.89
CA GLY A 171 -4.86 1.62 -2.98
C GLY A 171 -4.11 1.77 -1.66
N GLU A 172 -4.69 2.42 -0.67
CA GLU A 172 -4.03 2.61 0.62
C GLU A 172 -3.93 1.31 1.44
N ALA A 173 -2.77 1.11 2.06
CA ALA A 173 -2.46 -0.01 2.94
C ALA A 173 -1.47 0.39 4.04
N SER A 174 -1.54 -0.28 5.19
CA SER A 174 -0.59 -0.11 6.28
C SER A 174 0.87 -0.17 5.82
N TRP A 175 1.74 0.60 6.48
CA TRP A 175 3.18 0.57 6.26
C TRP A 175 3.78 -0.84 6.20
N LEU A 176 3.38 -1.71 7.13
CA LEU A 176 3.82 -3.12 7.16
C LEU A 176 3.47 -3.85 5.86
N LEU A 177 2.21 -3.77 5.41
CA LEU A 177 1.75 -4.47 4.22
C LEU A 177 2.39 -3.88 2.96
N ALA A 178 2.42 -2.56 2.84
CA ALA A 178 2.96 -1.88 1.67
C ALA A 178 4.43 -2.23 1.42
N ARG A 179 5.24 -2.18 2.48
CA ARG A 179 6.67 -2.53 2.38
C ARG A 179 6.93 -4.03 2.32
N THR A 180 5.96 -4.86 2.70
CA THR A 180 6.03 -6.31 2.44
C THR A 180 5.79 -6.61 0.97
N CYS A 181 4.83 -5.93 0.35
CA CYS A 181 4.59 -6.03 -1.09
C CYS A 181 5.79 -5.51 -1.89
N PHE A 182 6.32 -4.33 -1.56
CA PHE A 182 7.34 -3.64 -2.36
C PHE A 182 8.58 -3.28 -1.51
N PRO A 183 9.39 -4.28 -1.08
CA PRO A 183 10.50 -4.05 -0.15
C PRO A 183 11.62 -3.18 -0.71
N ASP A 184 11.81 -3.17 -2.04
CA ASP A 184 12.90 -2.46 -2.71
C ASP A 184 12.55 -1.00 -3.06
N GLU A 185 11.28 -0.62 -2.96
CA GLU A 185 10.82 0.71 -3.39
C GLU A 185 10.98 1.78 -2.30
N LYS A 186 11.32 1.38 -1.07
CA LYS A 186 11.49 2.29 0.08
C LYS A 186 10.25 3.16 0.31
N LEU A 187 9.08 2.53 0.30
CA LEU A 187 7.80 3.20 0.51
C LEU A 187 7.71 3.84 1.90
N ASN A 188 7.03 4.96 2.01
CA ASN A 188 6.79 5.68 3.26
C ASN A 188 5.47 6.49 3.14
N GLY A 189 5.10 7.26 4.17
CA GLY A 189 3.81 7.98 4.19
C GLY A 189 3.62 9.06 3.13
N ASN A 190 4.62 9.37 2.31
CA ASN A 190 4.48 10.26 1.14
C ASN A 190 4.98 9.64 -0.17
N LYS A 191 5.21 8.33 -0.18
CA LYS A 191 5.72 7.61 -1.34
C LYS A 191 5.12 6.20 -1.37
N GLY A 192 4.08 6.04 -2.18
CA GLY A 192 3.51 4.75 -2.54
C GLY A 192 4.18 4.12 -3.76
N HIS A 193 3.77 2.88 -4.03
CA HIS A 193 3.97 2.20 -5.30
C HIS A 193 2.90 2.70 -6.27
N THR A 194 3.28 3.23 -7.43
CA THR A 194 2.36 3.97 -8.32
C THR A 194 1.76 3.16 -9.46
N THR A 195 2.20 1.92 -9.68
CA THR A 195 1.66 1.09 -10.77
C THR A 195 0.38 0.42 -10.28
N SER A 196 -0.69 0.50 -11.06
CA SER A 196 -1.96 -0.16 -10.70
C SER A 196 -1.93 -1.67 -11.01
N ASP A 197 -1.15 -2.42 -10.24
CA ASP A 197 -0.96 -3.87 -10.41
C ASP A 197 -1.27 -4.69 -9.14
N VAL A 198 -1.76 -4.03 -8.08
CA VAL A 198 -2.15 -4.68 -6.84
C VAL A 198 -3.63 -5.04 -6.89
N THR A 199 -3.95 -6.31 -6.64
CA THR A 199 -5.34 -6.75 -6.50
C THR A 199 -5.73 -6.85 -5.04
N TYR A 200 -6.77 -6.11 -4.66
CA TYR A 200 -7.34 -6.12 -3.32
C TYR A 200 -8.59 -6.99 -3.36
N ILE A 201 -8.63 -8.06 -2.56
CA ILE A 201 -9.81 -8.93 -2.43
C ILE A 201 -10.27 -8.85 -0.99
N VAL A 202 -11.46 -8.30 -0.74
CA VAL A 202 -12.03 -8.17 0.61
C VAL A 202 -13.19 -9.14 0.75
N PHE A 203 -13.05 -10.08 1.68
CA PHE A 203 -14.08 -11.07 1.92
C PHE A 203 -15.25 -10.46 2.69
N THR A 204 -16.46 -10.71 2.20
CA THR A 204 -17.67 -10.00 2.65
C THR A 204 -18.48 -10.79 3.66
N GLY A 205 -19.26 -10.06 4.46
CA GLY A 205 -20.18 -10.61 5.45
C GLY A 205 -19.52 -10.99 6.77
N GLN A 206 -20.36 -11.33 7.75
CA GLN A 206 -19.94 -11.53 9.14
C GLN A 206 -18.91 -12.66 9.33
N ASN A 207 -18.98 -13.71 8.50
CA ASN A 207 -18.07 -14.86 8.60
C ASN A 207 -16.63 -14.52 8.15
N ALA A 208 -16.44 -13.38 7.49
CA ALA A 208 -15.14 -12.90 7.08
C ALA A 208 -14.51 -11.94 8.09
N VAL A 209 -15.19 -11.58 9.18
CA VAL A 209 -14.66 -10.68 10.22
C VAL A 209 -13.66 -11.41 11.10
N LEU A 210 -12.44 -10.87 11.22
CA LEU A 210 -11.44 -11.41 12.14
C LEU A 210 -11.97 -11.30 13.59
N PRO A 211 -12.02 -12.40 14.37
CA PRO A 211 -12.68 -12.37 15.67
C PRO A 211 -11.85 -11.62 16.71
N ASP A 212 -12.50 -11.03 17.73
CA ASP A 212 -11.88 -10.33 18.86
C ASP A 212 -10.90 -11.19 19.69
N THR A 213 -10.89 -12.50 19.49
CA THR A 213 -9.88 -13.40 20.08
C THR A 213 -8.53 -13.33 19.37
N ALA A 214 -8.51 -12.84 18.13
CA ALA A 214 -7.35 -12.71 17.25
C ALA A 214 -7.00 -11.25 16.92
N LEU A 215 -7.78 -10.28 17.44
CA LEU A 215 -7.63 -8.85 17.19
C LEU A 215 -7.97 -8.07 18.46
N ASN A 216 -7.24 -7.00 18.75
CA ASN A 216 -7.65 -5.96 19.68
C ASN A 216 -7.65 -4.60 18.96
N ALA A 217 -7.97 -3.53 19.69
CA ALA A 217 -8.07 -2.18 19.12
C ALA A 217 -6.81 -1.69 18.38
N ASN A 218 -5.63 -2.29 18.63
CA ASN A 218 -4.36 -1.82 18.09
C ASN A 218 -3.61 -2.87 17.26
N TYR A 219 -3.87 -4.17 17.48
CA TYR A 219 -3.02 -5.26 17.03
C TYR A 219 -3.80 -6.51 16.64
N ILE A 220 -3.37 -7.19 15.57
CA ILE A 220 -3.64 -8.61 15.37
C ILE A 220 -2.84 -9.40 16.41
N THR A 221 -3.54 -10.08 17.30
CA THR A 221 -2.94 -10.86 18.39
C THR A 221 -2.68 -12.31 18.00
N ASP A 222 -3.37 -12.82 16.97
CA ASP A 222 -3.19 -14.16 16.43
C ASP A 222 -3.12 -14.16 14.89
N PHE A 223 -1.89 -14.06 14.39
CA PHE A 223 -1.59 -14.19 12.96
C PHE A 223 -1.86 -15.59 12.40
N GLY A 224 -1.82 -16.62 13.24
CA GLY A 224 -2.21 -17.98 12.85
C GLY A 224 -3.68 -18.03 12.46
N LYS A 225 -4.54 -17.39 13.26
CA LYS A 225 -5.96 -17.28 12.95
C LYS A 225 -6.24 -16.45 11.70
N LEU A 226 -5.54 -15.33 11.50
CA LEU A 226 -5.63 -14.54 10.25
C LEU A 226 -5.31 -15.42 9.03
N ARG A 227 -4.21 -16.17 9.08
CA ARG A 227 -3.81 -17.08 7.99
C ARG A 227 -4.82 -18.20 7.76
N GLU A 228 -5.28 -18.86 8.82
CA GLU A 228 -6.30 -19.92 8.74
C GLU A 228 -7.57 -19.43 8.05
N MET A 229 -8.08 -18.26 8.44
CA MET A 229 -9.25 -17.66 7.83
C MET A 229 -8.98 -17.26 6.38
N GLY A 230 -7.85 -16.59 6.11
CA GLY A 230 -7.45 -16.20 4.77
C GLY A 230 -7.33 -17.38 3.80
N ASP A 231 -6.65 -18.46 4.22
CA ASP A 231 -6.48 -19.69 3.42
C ASP A 231 -7.85 -20.34 3.14
N THR A 232 -8.74 -20.37 4.15
CA THR A 232 -10.10 -20.91 4.00
C THR A 232 -10.93 -20.09 3.01
N LEU A 233 -10.92 -18.76 3.15
CA LEU A 233 -11.69 -17.85 2.31
C LEU A 233 -11.21 -17.85 0.87
N VAL A 234 -9.88 -17.81 0.65
CA VAL A 234 -9.27 -17.94 -0.68
C VAL A 234 -9.58 -19.29 -1.32
N SER A 235 -9.53 -20.39 -0.55
CA SER A 235 -9.85 -21.72 -1.07
C SER A 235 -11.33 -21.82 -1.51
N GLY A 236 -12.24 -21.23 -0.74
CA GLY A 236 -13.65 -21.11 -1.12
C GLY A 236 -13.82 -20.33 -2.42
N LEU A 237 -13.17 -19.17 -2.53
CA LEU A 237 -13.19 -18.33 -3.73
C LEU A 237 -12.66 -19.08 -4.97
N VAL A 238 -11.51 -19.75 -4.84
CA VAL A 238 -10.91 -20.57 -5.92
C VAL A 238 -11.86 -21.68 -6.36
N SER A 239 -12.57 -22.30 -5.42
CA SER A 239 -13.52 -23.38 -5.71
C SER A 239 -14.75 -22.87 -6.47
N GLU A 240 -15.31 -21.74 -6.06
CA GLU A 240 -16.50 -21.12 -6.69
C GLU A 240 -16.19 -20.55 -8.07
N LEU A 241 -14.95 -20.10 -8.29
CA LEU A 241 -14.46 -19.68 -9.59
C LEU A 241 -14.13 -20.85 -10.54
N GLU A 242 -14.31 -22.10 -10.08
CA GLU A 242 -13.96 -23.33 -10.81
C GLU A 242 -12.50 -23.31 -11.33
N ILE A 243 -11.61 -22.64 -10.59
CA ILE A 243 -10.19 -22.57 -10.93
C ILE A 243 -9.59 -23.94 -10.62
N SER A 244 -9.49 -24.78 -11.64
CA SER A 244 -8.75 -26.03 -11.56
C SER A 244 -7.33 -25.74 -11.11
N SER A 245 -6.86 -26.48 -10.09
CA SER A 245 -5.48 -26.51 -9.61
C SER A 245 -4.53 -27.17 -10.62
N THR A 246 -4.72 -26.88 -11.90
CA THR A 246 -3.77 -27.25 -12.95
C THR A 246 -2.58 -26.32 -12.81
N ILE A 247 -1.58 -26.80 -12.06
CA ILE A 247 -0.20 -26.37 -12.22
C ILE A 247 0.08 -26.30 -13.73
N PRO A 248 0.70 -25.22 -14.25
CA PRO A 248 1.30 -25.24 -15.57
C PRO A 248 2.46 -26.25 -15.58
N GLY A 249 2.12 -27.53 -15.72
CA GLY A 249 3.04 -28.61 -15.95
C GLY A 249 3.42 -28.58 -17.43
N SER A 250 4.69 -28.24 -17.68
CA SER A 250 5.55 -28.94 -18.63
C SER A 250 4.85 -29.42 -19.91
N GLY A 251 4.59 -28.50 -20.84
CA GLY A 251 4.44 -28.88 -22.24
C GLY A 251 5.80 -29.42 -22.75
N PRO A 252 5.82 -30.45 -23.63
CA PRO A 252 7.07 -30.96 -24.17
C PRO A 252 7.76 -29.86 -24.97
N GLU A 253 9.07 -29.71 -24.75
CA GLU A 253 9.94 -28.83 -25.54
C GLU A 253 9.66 -29.03 -27.04
N PRO A 254 9.46 -27.96 -27.82
CA PRO A 254 9.45 -28.09 -29.26
C PRO A 254 10.85 -28.47 -29.73
N ASN A 255 10.94 -29.65 -30.31
CA ASN A 255 12.11 -30.15 -31.04
C ASN A 255 12.70 -29.05 -31.96
N PRO A 256 14.03 -28.86 -32.01
CA PRO A 256 14.62 -27.86 -32.88
C PRO A 256 14.54 -28.35 -34.33
N SER A 257 13.78 -27.64 -35.16
CA SER A 257 13.80 -27.83 -36.62
C SER A 257 15.10 -27.26 -37.22
N PRO A 258 15.63 -27.87 -38.30
CA PRO A 258 17.01 -27.70 -38.72
C PRO A 258 17.25 -26.41 -39.53
N SER A 259 18.44 -25.84 -39.35
CA SER A 259 18.99 -24.74 -40.16
C SER A 259 19.04 -25.06 -41.66
N PRO A 260 18.78 -24.07 -42.55
CA PRO A 260 19.31 -24.09 -43.90
C PRO A 260 20.66 -23.37 -43.98
N SER A 261 21.63 -24.02 -44.64
CA SER A 261 22.90 -23.45 -45.11
C SER A 261 22.72 -22.52 -46.33
N PRO A 262 23.74 -21.72 -46.72
CA PRO A 262 23.55 -20.42 -47.39
C PRO A 262 23.87 -20.37 -48.90
N SER A 263 23.50 -19.20 -49.48
CA SER A 263 24.01 -18.53 -50.71
C SER A 263 23.42 -18.97 -52.07
N PRO A 264 23.43 -18.11 -53.12
CA PRO A 264 24.35 -16.98 -53.40
C PRO A 264 23.74 -15.63 -53.85
N GLY A 265 24.57 -14.56 -53.82
CA GLY A 265 24.33 -13.24 -54.47
C GLY A 265 24.33 -13.33 -56.01
N PRO A 266 24.07 -12.23 -56.76
CA PRO A 266 24.82 -10.93 -56.79
C PRO A 266 23.84 -9.72 -56.86
N GLY A 267 24.18 -8.42 -56.95
CA GLY A 267 25.40 -7.62 -57.09
C GLY A 267 24.98 -6.18 -57.49
N SER A 268 25.80 -5.19 -57.11
CA SER A 268 26.03 -3.85 -57.70
C SER A 268 24.87 -2.85 -57.93
N GLY A 269 25.06 -1.65 -57.37
CA GLY A 269 24.37 -0.41 -57.73
C GLY A 269 24.92 0.75 -56.89
N ASP A 270 25.93 1.42 -57.43
CA ASP A 270 26.44 2.72 -56.97
C ASP A 270 25.39 3.82 -57.20
N ASP A 271 25.35 4.85 -56.36
CA ASP A 271 25.07 6.24 -56.78
C ASP A 271 25.33 7.20 -55.60
N ASP A 272 26.32 8.07 -55.81
CA ASP A 272 26.69 9.24 -55.00
C ASP A 272 25.58 10.31 -55.04
N HIS A 273 25.42 11.10 -53.97
CA HIS A 273 25.18 12.55 -54.05
C HIS A 273 25.40 13.24 -52.69
N ASP A 274 26.39 14.12 -52.67
CA ASP A 274 26.60 15.18 -51.68
C ASP A 274 25.62 16.34 -51.90
N GLU A 275 25.22 17.04 -50.83
CA GLU A 275 25.37 18.50 -50.64
C GLU A 275 24.47 19.05 -49.51
N ASP A 276 25.15 19.62 -48.51
CA ASP A 276 24.97 20.93 -47.86
C ASP A 276 23.60 21.42 -47.38
N GLY A 277 23.58 21.84 -46.11
CA GLY A 277 22.50 22.62 -45.50
C GLY A 277 22.86 23.13 -44.11
N ASP A 278 23.68 24.19 -44.06
CA ASP A 278 23.90 25.06 -42.90
C ASP A 278 22.58 25.65 -42.38
N GLY A 279 22.47 25.80 -41.05
CA GLY A 279 21.26 26.28 -40.38
C GLY A 279 21.55 26.79 -38.98
N ASP A 280 22.13 27.98 -38.91
CA ASP A 280 22.51 28.74 -37.73
C ASP A 280 21.28 29.13 -36.87
N GLY A 281 21.43 29.02 -35.55
CA GLY A 281 20.36 29.36 -34.61
C GLY A 281 20.87 29.58 -33.19
N GLU A 282 21.73 30.57 -33.02
CA GLU A 282 22.28 31.00 -31.74
C GLU A 282 21.29 31.91 -30.98
N ARG A 283 21.20 31.73 -29.65
CA ARG A 283 21.09 32.75 -28.56
C ARG A 283 20.00 32.53 -27.49
N PRO A 284 20.25 33.02 -26.25
CA PRO A 284 19.89 32.34 -25.00
C PRO A 284 18.76 33.04 -24.22
N VAL A 285 18.16 32.34 -23.26
CA VAL A 285 17.36 32.98 -22.20
C VAL A 285 17.83 32.54 -20.81
N THR A 286 18.31 33.57 -20.14
CA THR A 286 18.77 33.79 -18.78
C THR A 286 18.00 33.11 -17.65
N ALA A 287 18.79 32.69 -16.65
CA ALA A 287 18.39 32.47 -15.27
C ALA A 287 17.74 33.71 -14.64
N GLY A 288 16.67 33.47 -13.87
CA GLY A 288 16.06 34.44 -12.98
C GLY A 288 15.85 33.80 -11.61
N ALA A 289 16.87 33.90 -10.76
CA ALA A 289 16.74 33.63 -9.33
C ALA A 289 16.01 34.82 -8.68
N SER A 290 14.91 34.55 -7.99
CA SER A 290 14.32 35.48 -7.03
C SER A 290 14.09 34.72 -5.74
N GLY A 291 14.96 34.99 -4.77
CA GLY A 291 14.84 34.48 -3.42
C GLY A 291 13.75 35.21 -2.66
N ARG A 292 12.98 34.45 -1.88
CA ARG A 292 12.33 34.93 -0.68
C ARG A 292 12.72 34.02 0.48
N SER A 293 13.72 34.49 1.23
CA SER A 293 14.02 34.06 2.58
C SER A 293 12.79 34.32 3.44
N MET A 294 12.16 33.26 3.96
CA MET A 294 11.21 33.39 5.06
C MET A 294 11.96 33.04 6.34
N ASP A 295 12.02 34.03 7.23
CA ASP A 295 12.74 34.01 8.49
C ASP A 295 12.34 32.83 9.38
N LEU A 296 13.34 32.00 9.69
CA LEU A 296 13.28 30.88 10.64
C LEU A 296 13.09 31.35 12.11
N LEU A 297 12.96 32.67 12.35
CA LEU A 297 12.86 33.26 13.68
C LEU A 297 11.42 33.51 14.16
N THR A 298 10.42 33.40 13.27
CA THR A 298 9.01 33.69 13.63
C THR A 298 8.20 32.45 14.00
N VAL A 299 8.64 31.24 13.62
CA VAL A 299 7.94 29.99 13.97
C VAL A 299 8.29 29.49 15.38
N VAL A 300 9.49 29.80 15.87
CA VAL A 300 9.97 29.34 17.19
C VAL A 300 9.29 30.09 18.35
N LEU A 301 8.80 31.31 18.13
CA LEU A 301 8.10 32.08 19.18
C LEU A 301 6.62 31.72 19.34
N GLY A 302 6.01 31.06 18.34
CA GLY A 302 4.61 30.63 18.39
C GLY A 302 4.38 29.35 19.22
N CYS A 303 5.35 28.44 19.25
CA CYS A 303 5.23 27.19 20.00
C CYS A 303 5.45 27.34 21.52
N VAL A 304 6.17 28.38 21.97
CA VAL A 304 6.47 28.56 23.40
C VAL A 304 5.28 29.16 24.17
N VAL A 305 4.40 29.91 23.51
CA VAL A 305 3.23 30.54 24.17
C VAL A 305 2.08 29.55 24.42
N ALA A 306 1.97 28.48 23.62
CA ALA A 306 0.90 27.49 23.80
C ALA A 306 1.15 26.50 24.97
N ILE A 307 2.40 26.28 25.37
CA ILE A 307 2.75 25.31 26.42
C ILE A 307 2.55 25.88 27.84
N ILE A 308 2.47 27.21 28.00
CA ILE A 308 2.31 27.84 29.34
C ILE A 308 0.83 27.91 29.78
N CYS A 309 -0.15 27.68 28.89
CA CYS A 309 -1.58 27.76 29.23
C CYS A 309 -2.23 26.45 29.73
N GLN A 310 -1.46 25.38 29.99
CA GLN A 310 -1.99 24.14 30.58
C GLN A 310 -1.38 23.77 31.95
N ILE A 311 -0.59 24.65 32.57
CA ILE A 311 -0.02 24.43 33.92
C ILE A 311 -0.33 25.61 34.86
N ILE A 312 -1.54 26.16 34.78
CA ILE A 312 -2.14 26.97 35.85
C ILE A 312 -3.54 26.42 36.13
#